data_AF-A0A0Q0WG48-F1
#
_entry.id   AF-A0A0Q0WG48-F1
#
_cell.length_a   1.000
_cell.length_b   1.000
_cell.length_c   1.000
_cell.angle_alpha   90.00
_cell.angle_beta   90.00
_cell.angle_gamma   90.00
#
_symmetry.space_group_name_H-M   'P 1'
#
loop_
_entity.id
_entity.type
_entity.pdbx_description
1 polymer ?
#
loop_
_entity_poly.entity_id
_entity_poly.type
_entity_poly.pdbx_seq_one_letter_code
_entity_poly.pdbx_strand_id
1 'polypeptide(L)'
;MMRTLNSEFDLARLMPCDEELVITFVPTNRDIYRILQSCHKLKTIYIHQDTFKEMPCVGQTLLYMQKVELVVDDGVHKIASEKGDDTQSQEETPSNARLSRLVMVTR
;
A
#
# COMPACT_ATOMS: atom_id res chain seq x y z
N MET A 1 10.33 -11.91 4.46
CA MET A 1 9.72 -11.28 5.68
C MET A 1 8.82 -10.16 5.20
N MET A 2 7.62 -10.04 5.79
CA MET A 2 6.65 -8.99 5.47
C MET A 2 6.76 -7.85 6.47
N ARG A 3 6.74 -6.59 5.99
CA ARG A 3 6.82 -5.39 6.83
C ARG A 3 5.79 -4.34 6.41
N THR A 4 5.15 -3.70 7.39
CA THR A 4 4.23 -2.59 7.16
C THR A 4 4.94 -1.24 7.30
N LEU A 5 4.71 -0.35 6.34
CA LEU A 5 5.15 1.04 6.33
C LEU A 5 3.92 1.94 6.48
N ASN A 6 3.84 2.60 7.62
CA ASN A 6 2.72 3.44 8.00
C ASN A 6 2.93 4.90 7.57
N SER A 7 4.19 5.30 7.42
CA SER A 7 4.59 6.65 7.00
C SER A 7 5.93 6.63 6.25
N GLU A 8 6.29 7.76 5.65
CA GLU A 8 7.61 7.95 5.01
C GLU A 8 8.80 7.78 5.99
N PHE A 9 8.58 7.98 7.29
CA PHE A 9 9.62 7.80 8.30
C PHE A 9 10.00 6.32 8.49
N ASP A 10 9.06 5.41 8.24
CA ASP A 10 9.31 3.96 8.36
C ASP A 10 10.31 3.44 7.31
N LEU A 11 10.55 4.22 6.24
CA LEU A 11 11.57 3.90 5.24
C LEU A 11 12.97 3.74 5.83
N ALA A 12 13.25 4.43 6.94
CA ALA A 12 14.53 4.31 7.64
C ALA A 12 14.74 2.93 8.28
N ARG A 13 13.67 2.14 8.42
CA ARG A 13 13.68 0.82 9.07
C ARG A 13 13.74 -0.34 8.07
N LEU A 14 13.79 -0.04 6.76
CA LEU A 14 13.85 -1.04 5.70
C LEU A 14 15.13 -1.86 5.79
N MET A 15 14.99 -3.16 5.57
CA MET A 15 16.11 -4.10 5.58
C MET A 15 16.34 -4.66 4.17
N PRO A 16 17.60 -4.92 3.77
CA PRO A 16 17.92 -5.53 2.49
C PRO A 16 17.23 -6.87 2.21
N CYS A 17 16.83 -7.58 3.26
CA CYS A 17 16.15 -8.88 3.19
C CYS A 17 14.62 -8.80 3.25
N ASP A 18 14.03 -7.61 3.34
CA ASP A 18 12.58 -7.47 3.24
C ASP A 18 12.15 -7.89 1.83
N GLU A 19 11.23 -8.86 1.76
CA GLU A 19 10.75 -9.43 0.49
C GLU A 19 9.33 -8.95 0.17
N GLU A 20 8.58 -8.53 1.18
CA GLU A 20 7.19 -8.12 1.07
C GLU A 20 6.95 -6.86 1.92
N LEU A 21 6.26 -5.87 1.34
CA LEU A 21 5.92 -4.64 2.03
C LEU A 21 4.41 -4.37 1.97
N VAL A 22 3.85 -3.84 3.05
CA VAL A 22 2.51 -3.25 3.06
C VAL A 22 2.68 -1.74 3.20
N ILE A 23 2.14 -0.96 2.25
CA ILE A 23 2.25 0.50 2.25
C ILE A 23 0.86 1.11 2.48
N THR A 24 0.72 1.87 3.57
CA THR A 24 -0.57 2.45 3.98
C THR A 24 -0.65 3.97 3.78
N PHE A 25 0.35 4.57 3.14
CA PHE A 25 0.43 6.00 2.77
C PHE A 25 0.71 6.15 1.27
N VAL A 26 0.43 7.31 0.68
CA VAL A 26 0.69 7.53 -0.76
C VAL A 26 2.19 7.76 -0.98
N PRO A 27 2.93 6.82 -1.60
CA PRO A 27 4.36 6.97 -1.75
C PRO A 27 4.69 7.92 -2.92
N THR A 28 5.66 8.80 -2.74
CA THR A 28 6.20 9.61 -3.83
C THR A 28 7.15 8.77 -4.71
N ASN A 29 7.53 9.29 -5.88
CA ASN A 29 8.59 8.66 -6.70
C ASN A 29 9.87 8.47 -5.87
N ARG A 30 10.23 9.46 -5.04
CA ARG A 30 11.42 9.40 -4.18
C ARG A 30 11.34 8.25 -3.18
N ASP A 31 10.17 8.04 -2.57
CA ASP A 31 9.97 6.95 -1.61
C ASP A 31 10.11 5.60 -2.29
N ILE A 32 9.52 5.44 -3.47
CA ILE A 32 9.62 4.21 -4.28
C ILE A 32 11.09 3.93 -4.65
N TYR A 33 11.85 4.95 -5.07
CA TYR A 33 13.28 4.79 -5.31
C TYR A 33 14.04 4.34 -4.05
N ARG A 34 13.75 4.92 -2.90
CA ARG A 34 14.38 4.52 -1.63
C ARG A 34 14.02 3.09 -1.26
N ILE A 35 12.77 2.68 -1.41
CA ILE A 35 12.31 1.31 -1.17
C ILE A 35 13.11 0.32 -2.02
N LEU A 36 13.19 0.57 -3.33
CA LEU A 36 13.90 -0.30 -4.28
C LEU A 36 15.41 -0.36 -3.99
N GLN A 37 16.03 0.75 -3.57
CA GLN A 37 17.44 0.76 -3.18
C GLN A 37 17.71 0.01 -1.87
N SER A 38 16.81 0.17 -0.89
CA SER A 38 16.97 -0.46 0.42
C SER A 38 16.64 -1.95 0.42
N CYS A 39 15.71 -2.40 -0.41
CA CYS A 39 15.17 -3.78 -0.41
C CYS A 39 15.49 -4.53 -1.71
N HIS A 40 16.74 -4.95 -1.90
CA HIS A 40 17.16 -5.64 -3.14
C HIS A 40 16.49 -7.01 -3.38
N LYS A 41 15.82 -7.58 -2.36
CA LYS A 41 15.04 -8.82 -2.46
C LYS A 41 13.53 -8.60 -2.51
N LEU A 42 13.08 -7.35 -2.64
CA LEU A 42 11.66 -7.04 -2.68
C LEU A 42 10.98 -7.74 -3.87
N LYS A 43 9.90 -8.45 -3.58
CA LYS A 43 9.09 -9.19 -4.55
C LYS A 43 7.69 -8.62 -4.67
N THR A 44 7.10 -8.22 -3.54
CA THR A 44 5.68 -7.84 -3.52
C THR A 44 5.44 -6.61 -2.65
N ILE A 45 4.58 -5.70 -3.12
CA ILE A 45 4.04 -4.58 -2.37
C ILE A 45 2.52 -4.72 -2.33
N TYR A 46 1.95 -4.72 -1.14
CA TYR A 46 0.51 -4.62 -0.90
C TYR A 46 0.14 -3.17 -0.65
N ILE A 47 -0.90 -2.69 -1.32
CA ILE A 47 -1.35 -1.30 -1.24
C ILE A 47 -2.87 -1.22 -1.32
N HIS A 48 -3.46 -0.29 -0.58
CA HIS A 48 -4.89 -0.03 -0.66
C HIS A 48 -5.28 0.58 -2.02
N GLN A 49 -6.48 0.28 -2.51
CA GLN A 49 -6.95 0.75 -3.83
C GLN A 49 -6.90 2.26 -3.99
N ASP A 50 -7.29 3.03 -2.97
CA ASP A 50 -7.25 4.49 -3.06
C ASP A 50 -5.83 5.04 -3.08
N THR A 51 -4.92 4.43 -2.31
CA THR A 51 -3.50 4.80 -2.32
C THR A 51 -2.87 4.48 -3.68
N PHE A 52 -3.26 3.36 -4.30
CA PHE A 52 -2.82 2.99 -5.65
C PHE A 52 -3.25 4.00 -6.71
N LYS A 53 -4.49 4.51 -6.65
CA LYS A 53 -5.00 5.53 -7.59
C LYS A 53 -4.20 6.84 -7.54
N GLU A 54 -3.70 7.20 -6.36
CA GLU A 54 -2.91 8.42 -6.13
C GLU A 54 -1.40 8.20 -6.36
N MET A 55 -0.95 6.94 -6.50
CA MET A 55 0.46 6.60 -6.66
C MET A 55 1.00 7.10 -8.02
N PRO A 56 2.16 7.78 -8.06
CA PRO A 56 2.67 8.35 -9.30
C PRO A 56 3.00 7.28 -10.35
N CYS A 57 2.57 7.51 -11.60
CA CYS A 57 2.74 6.59 -12.73
C CYS A 57 4.19 6.14 -12.96
N VAL A 58 5.15 7.06 -12.80
CA VAL A 58 6.59 6.75 -12.89
C VAL A 58 6.99 5.74 -11.83
N GLY A 59 6.54 5.93 -10.59
CA GLY A 59 6.73 4.99 -9.49
C GLY A 59 6.19 3.60 -9.80
N GLN A 60 4.96 3.51 -10.32
CA GLN A 60 4.37 2.23 -10.73
C GLN A 60 5.22 1.55 -11.82
N THR A 61 5.68 2.33 -12.79
CA THR A 61 6.52 1.86 -13.90
C THR A 61 7.86 1.31 -13.40
N LEU A 62 8.48 1.96 -12.41
CA LEU A 62 9.73 1.48 -11.82
C LEU A 62 9.55 0.14 -11.11
N LEU A 63 8.47 -0.01 -10.33
CA LEU A 63 8.14 -1.27 -9.66
C LEU A 63 7.96 -2.40 -10.69
N TYR A 64 7.22 -2.13 -11.77
CA TYR A 64 7.04 -3.05 -12.88
C TYR A 64 8.37 -3.45 -13.53
N MET A 65 9.24 -2.48 -13.83
CA MET A 65 10.56 -2.76 -14.43
C MET A 65 11.46 -3.60 -13.53
N GLN A 66 11.36 -3.41 -12.20
CA GLN A 66 12.07 -4.23 -11.21
C GLN A 66 11.40 -5.58 -10.93
N LYS A 67 10.30 -5.90 -11.63
CA LYS A 67 9.50 -7.12 -11.44
C LYS A 67 8.98 -7.27 -10.01
N VAL A 68 8.70 -6.14 -9.35
CA VAL A 68 8.00 -6.13 -8.07
C VAL A 68 6.51 -6.20 -8.36
N GLU A 69 5.85 -7.23 -7.82
CA GLU A 69 4.42 -7.39 -7.90
C GLU A 69 3.72 -6.35 -7.02
N LEU A 70 2.73 -5.67 -7.58
CA LEU A 70 1.93 -4.69 -6.87
C LEU A 70 0.52 -5.24 -6.69
N VAL A 71 0.22 -5.67 -5.46
CA VAL A 71 -1.07 -6.26 -5.09
C VAL A 71 -1.95 -5.16 -4.50
N VAL A 72 -3.07 -4.90 -5.18
CA VAL A 72 -4.07 -3.95 -4.70
C VAL A 72 -5.09 -4.71 -3.85
N ASP A 73 -5.14 -4.41 -2.55
CA ASP A 73 -5.99 -5.08 -1.58
C ASP A 73 -6.77 -4.07 -0.71
N ASP A 74 -8.10 -4.15 -0.76
CA ASP A 74 -9.02 -3.32 0.02
C ASP A 74 -8.94 -3.61 1.53
N GLY A 75 -8.34 -4.75 1.93
CA GLY A 75 -8.08 -5.10 3.32
C GLY A 75 -6.91 -4.34 3.97
N VAL A 76 -6.10 -3.61 3.18
CA VAL A 76 -4.99 -2.79 3.70
C VAL A 76 -5.54 -1.51 4.30
N HIS A 77 -5.44 -1.37 5.64
CA HIS A 77 -5.91 -0.17 6.33
C HIS A 77 -5.18 1.09 5.84
N LYS A 78 -5.93 2.06 5.30
CA LYS A 78 -5.43 3.40 5.01
C LYS A 78 -5.16 4.15 6.30
N ILE A 79 -3.96 4.69 6.46
CA ILE A 79 -3.74 5.71 7.49
C ILE A 79 -4.10 7.04 6.84
N ALA A 80 -5.17 7.67 7.33
CA ALA A 80 -5.51 9.02 6.94
C ALA A 80 -4.34 9.92 7.38
N SER A 81 -3.54 10.37 6.41
CA SER A 81 -2.58 11.45 6.66
C SER A 81 -3.39 12.64 7.17
N GLU A 82 -3.23 12.95 8.46
CA GLU A 82 -4.06 13.90 9.19
C GLU A 82 -4.08 15.26 8.49
N LYS A 83 -5.26 15.65 8.03
CA LYS A 83 -5.57 17.03 7.68
C LYS A 83 -6.60 17.51 8.68
N GLY A 84 -6.12 18.17 9.74
CA GLY A 84 -6.90 19.06 10.61
C GLY A 84 -8.09 18.40 11.32
N ASP A 85 -7.87 18.14 12.60
CA ASP A 85 -8.87 17.73 13.58
C ASP A 85 -10.08 18.69 13.62
N ASP A 86 -11.29 18.12 13.56
CA ASP A 86 -12.50 18.64 14.20
C ASP A 86 -13.45 17.46 14.47
N THR A 87 -13.18 16.81 15.61
CA THR A 87 -14.07 16.09 16.53
C THR A 87 -15.59 16.19 16.26
N GLN A 88 -16.29 15.06 16.12
CA GLN A 88 -17.28 14.56 17.12
C GLN A 88 -18.04 13.28 16.72
N SER A 89 -17.97 12.33 17.66
CA SER A 89 -19.06 11.45 18.15
C SER A 89 -19.27 10.05 17.57
N GLN A 90 -19.19 9.12 18.52
CA GLN A 90 -19.51 7.69 18.53
C GLN A 90 -20.96 7.39 18.12
N GLU A 91 -21.22 6.24 17.49
CA GLU A 91 -22.14 5.21 18.03
C GLU A 91 -22.07 3.87 17.24
N GLU A 92 -22.37 2.80 17.97
CA GLU A 92 -22.18 1.36 17.71
C GLU A 92 -23.20 0.80 16.69
N THR A 93 -22.96 -0.20 15.82
CA THR A 93 -22.96 -1.68 16.04
C THR A 93 -23.03 -2.41 14.66
N PRO A 94 -22.80 -3.74 14.56
CA PRO A 94 -22.43 -4.42 13.31
C PRO A 94 -23.60 -5.05 12.54
N SER A 95 -23.54 -5.06 11.20
CA SER A 95 -24.46 -5.87 10.38
C SER A 95 -23.80 -6.49 9.14
N ASN A 96 -23.44 -7.76 9.32
CA ASN A 96 -23.52 -8.90 8.40
C ASN A 96 -23.78 -8.67 6.89
N ALA A 97 -22.93 -9.35 6.11
CA ALA A 97 -23.19 -9.99 4.83
C ALA A 97 -23.49 -9.13 3.59
N ARG A 98 -22.55 -9.15 2.63
CA ARG A 98 -22.88 -9.36 1.20
C ARG A 98 -21.67 -9.83 0.40
N LEU A 99 -21.61 -11.16 0.27
CA LEU A 99 -21.27 -11.94 -0.93
C LEU A 99 -20.37 -11.27 -1.98
N SER A 100 -19.15 -11.79 -2.06
CA SER A 100 -18.22 -11.71 -3.17
C SER A 100 -18.90 -11.97 -4.52
N ARG A 101 -18.78 -11.03 -5.46
CA ARG A 101 -19.15 -11.24 -6.86
C ARG A 101 -17.87 -11.33 -7.70
N LEU A 102 -17.45 -12.56 -7.95
CA LEU A 102 -16.42 -12.92 -8.92
C LEU A 102 -16.95 -12.58 -10.32
N VAL A 103 -16.28 -11.68 -11.05
CA VAL A 103 -16.54 -11.45 -12.48
C VAL A 103 -15.48 -12.19 -13.26
N MET A 104 -15.85 -13.35 -13.84
CA MET A 104 -15.09 -13.95 -14.93
C MET A 104 -15.32 -13.12 -16.20
N VAL A 105 -14.26 -12.62 -16.82
CA VAL A 105 -14.30 -12.12 -18.19
C VAL A 105 -13.69 -13.20 -19.08
N THR A 106 -14.51 -13.81 -19.92
CA THR A 106 -14.07 -14.73 -20.97
C THR A 106 -14.11 -14.05 -22.33
N ARG A 107 -12.93 -14.07 -22.97
CA ARG A 107 -12.53 -13.80 -24.36
C ARG A 107 -12.47 -12.35 -24.82
#